data_AF-A0A844MI68-F1
#
_entry.id   AF-A0A844MI68-F1
#
_cell.length_a   1.000
_cell.length_b   1.000
_cell.length_c   1.000
_cell.angle_alpha   90.00
_cell.angle_beta   90.00
_cell.angle_gamma   90.00
#
_symmetry.space_group_name_H-M   'P 1'
#
loop_
_entity.id
_entity.type
_entity.pdbx_description
1 polymer ?
#
loop_
_entity_poly.entity_id
_entity_poly.type
_entity_poly.pdbx_seq_one_letter_code
_entity_poly.pdbx_strand_id
1 'polypeptide(L)'
;MPEVIKQMKERRKVEFEKNNIKYQLWRLDDFEYRTLRQSSLPIKEDYDFYWNIHYSERYCEDRFNLAKLFITLTWLFGDSSDFIDDWKGSFFFPILLVLEKKQGKFFYVLSIYDHRGSITFMFYKVLETDVDSYDKNVLHEPLELEFSRKEINYFLNYFYGFMEGYFESLKKIHVPQPFLKKIDSNLILYGYKDNEYFEEHYESEETYKTAIQSFELEGVSELKPQKKDNDVKSFLQTITGEAVEKTILSGDF
;
A
#
# COMPACT_ATOMS: atom_id res chain seq x y z
N MET A 1 19.49 -3.21 -32.29
CA MET A 1 19.14 -2.81 -30.90
C MET A 1 17.78 -2.16 -30.96
N PRO A 2 16.72 -2.76 -30.38
CA PRO A 2 15.44 -2.09 -30.25
C PRO A 2 15.50 -1.15 -29.04
N GLU A 3 15.31 0.15 -29.29
CA GLU A 3 15.12 1.12 -28.21
C GLU A 3 13.79 0.83 -27.52
N VAL A 4 13.84 0.35 -26.28
CA VAL A 4 12.64 0.20 -25.46
C VAL A 4 12.19 1.58 -25.05
N ILE A 5 11.21 2.12 -25.79
CA ILE A 5 10.48 3.34 -25.40
C ILE A 5 9.69 2.99 -24.13
N LYS A 6 10.33 3.16 -22.97
CA LYS A 6 9.71 3.00 -21.66
C LYS A 6 8.68 4.12 -21.51
N GLN A 7 7.42 3.85 -21.85
CA GLN A 7 6.31 4.74 -21.57
C GLN A 7 6.38 5.14 -20.09
N MET A 8 6.65 6.42 -19.83
CA MET A 8 6.74 6.93 -18.47
C MET A 8 5.33 7.03 -17.90
N LYS A 9 4.89 5.95 -17.23
CA LYS A 9 3.66 5.90 -16.45
C LYS A 9 3.62 7.09 -15.49
N GLU A 10 2.56 7.90 -15.59
CA GLU A 10 2.38 9.08 -14.74
C GLU A 10 2.40 8.66 -13.26
N ARG A 11 3.37 9.15 -12.51
CA ARG A 11 3.70 8.64 -11.17
C ARG A 11 3.16 9.56 -10.10
N ARG A 12 2.26 9.03 -9.26
CA ARG A 12 1.75 9.76 -8.09
C ARG A 12 2.85 10.01 -7.06
N LYS A 13 2.86 11.24 -6.55
CA LYS A 13 3.87 11.78 -5.65
C LYS A 13 3.21 12.71 -4.64
N VAL A 14 3.59 12.59 -3.37
CA VAL A 14 3.28 13.57 -2.32
C VAL A 14 4.59 14.23 -1.87
N GLU A 15 4.60 15.55 -1.71
CA GLU A 15 5.77 16.31 -1.24
C GLU A 15 5.39 17.29 -0.13
N PHE A 16 6.27 17.43 0.86
CA PHE A 16 6.17 18.45 1.90
C PHE A 16 7.53 18.72 2.53
N GLU A 17 7.66 19.85 3.22
CA GLU A 17 8.88 20.22 3.95
C GLU A 17 8.58 20.51 5.41
N LYS A 18 9.37 19.92 6.32
CA LYS A 18 9.31 20.17 7.77
C LYS A 18 10.71 20.06 8.38
N ASN A 19 11.01 20.93 9.33
CA ASN A 19 12.28 20.95 10.07
C ASN A 19 13.54 21.00 9.18
N ASN A 20 13.48 21.71 8.05
CA ASN A 20 14.54 21.77 7.01
C ASN A 20 14.86 20.41 6.36
N ILE A 21 13.89 19.49 6.37
CA ILE A 21 13.92 18.22 5.63
C ILE A 21 12.76 18.27 4.64
N LYS A 22 13.08 18.12 3.36
CA LYS A 22 12.10 17.97 2.30
C LYS A 22 11.85 16.48 2.05
N TYR A 23 10.60 16.08 2.16
CA TYR A 23 10.13 14.71 2.01
C TYR A 23 9.44 14.58 0.65
N GLN A 24 9.76 13.52 -0.10
CA GLN A 24 9.05 13.15 -1.33
C GLN A 24 8.66 11.68 -1.23
N LEU A 25 7.37 11.39 -1.38
CA LEU A 25 6.79 10.06 -1.29
C LEU A 25 6.32 9.66 -2.69
N TRP A 26 7.02 8.73 -3.33
CA TRP A 26 6.73 8.27 -4.69
C TRP A 26 6.14 6.86 -4.67
N ARG A 27 5.00 6.63 -5.31
CA ARG A 27 4.44 5.26 -5.50
C ARG A 27 5.36 4.44 -6.41
N LEU A 28 5.66 3.18 -6.04
CA LEU A 28 6.64 2.33 -6.75
C LEU A 28 6.10 1.34 -7.80
N ASP A 29 4.91 0.79 -7.59
CA ASP A 29 4.53 -0.54 -8.12
C ASP A 29 5.44 -1.71 -7.67
N ASP A 30 5.02 -2.93 -8.02
CA ASP A 30 5.46 -4.16 -7.38
C ASP A 30 6.83 -4.64 -7.90
N PHE A 31 7.24 -4.22 -9.08
CA PHE A 31 8.57 -4.55 -9.61
C PHE A 31 9.64 -3.68 -8.95
N GLU A 32 9.43 -2.36 -8.91
CA GLU A 32 10.40 -1.44 -8.31
C GLU A 32 10.52 -1.64 -6.79
N TYR A 33 9.41 -1.95 -6.11
CA TYR A 33 9.44 -2.37 -4.70
C TYR A 33 10.34 -3.59 -4.49
N ARG A 34 10.15 -4.67 -5.27
CA ARG A 34 10.97 -5.88 -5.16
C ARG A 34 12.44 -5.60 -5.43
N THR A 35 12.77 -4.82 -6.46
CA THR A 35 14.15 -4.44 -6.79
C THR A 35 14.80 -3.65 -5.66
N LEU A 36 14.16 -2.58 -5.18
CA LEU A 36 14.74 -1.76 -4.10
C LEU A 36 14.89 -2.56 -2.80
N ARG A 37 13.93 -3.44 -2.48
CA ARG A 37 13.96 -4.24 -1.25
C ARG A 37 15.15 -5.21 -1.18
N GLN A 38 15.62 -5.75 -2.30
CA GLN A 38 16.82 -6.60 -2.36
C GLN A 38 18.11 -5.84 -1.98
N SER A 39 18.15 -4.55 -2.25
CA SER A 39 19.24 -3.63 -1.91
C SER A 39 18.87 -2.72 -0.73
N SER A 40 18.09 -3.19 0.24
CA SER A 40 17.71 -2.39 1.42
C SER A 40 17.88 -3.12 2.75
N LEU A 41 18.20 -2.36 3.81
CA LEU A 41 18.28 -2.82 5.20
C LEU A 41 16.98 -2.52 5.95
N PRO A 42 16.35 -3.49 6.64
CA PRO A 42 15.17 -3.22 7.46
C PRO A 42 15.55 -2.38 8.68
N ILE A 43 14.81 -1.28 8.88
CA ILE A 43 14.95 -0.42 10.05
C ILE A 43 13.93 -0.86 11.10
N LYS A 44 14.42 -1.01 12.33
CA LYS A 44 13.63 -1.42 13.49
C LYS A 44 12.50 -0.41 13.77
N GLU A 45 11.35 -0.95 14.17
CA GLU A 45 10.17 -0.18 14.53
C GLU A 45 10.25 0.39 15.95
N ASP A 46 9.47 1.45 16.21
CA ASP A 46 9.25 2.00 17.55
C ASP A 46 7.84 1.62 18.00
N TYR A 47 7.73 0.47 18.68
CA TYR A 47 6.44 -0.09 19.07
C TYR A 47 5.69 0.78 20.07
N ASP A 48 6.40 1.47 20.96
CA ASP A 48 5.79 2.38 21.93
C ASP A 48 5.21 3.61 21.20
N PHE A 49 5.91 4.14 20.20
CA PHE A 49 5.39 5.21 19.36
C PHE A 49 4.15 4.78 18.55
N TYR A 50 4.15 3.60 17.93
CA TYR A 50 2.96 3.09 17.24
C TYR A 50 1.78 2.87 18.19
N TRP A 51 2.03 2.35 19.40
CA TRP A 51 0.99 2.19 20.41
C TRP A 51 0.32 3.52 20.76
N ASN A 52 1.10 4.61 20.86
CA ASN A 52 0.54 5.94 21.12
C ASN A 52 -0.40 6.42 20.01
N ILE A 53 -0.05 6.24 18.72
CA ILE A 53 -0.94 6.57 17.59
C ILE A 53 -2.25 5.76 17.68
N HIS A 54 -2.16 4.45 17.90
CA HIS A 54 -3.35 3.60 17.92
C HIS A 54 -4.23 3.81 19.16
N TYR A 55 -3.65 4.17 20.30
CA TYR A 55 -4.40 4.27 21.56
C TYR A 55 -5.16 5.59 21.70
N SER A 56 -4.67 6.69 21.11
CA SER A 56 -5.35 8.00 21.17
C SER A 56 -6.74 7.99 20.51
N GLU A 57 -6.99 7.08 19.57
CA GLU A 57 -8.23 7.05 18.79
C GLU A 57 -9.26 5.99 19.21
N ARG A 58 -8.91 5.07 20.11
CA ARG A 58 -9.75 3.90 20.45
C ARG A 58 -11.15 4.20 20.99
N TYR A 59 -11.39 5.43 21.45
CA TYR A 59 -12.65 5.87 22.05
C TYR A 59 -13.28 7.07 21.31
N CYS A 60 -12.80 7.41 20.10
CA CYS A 60 -13.38 8.47 19.28
C CYS A 60 -14.31 7.85 18.23
N GLU A 61 -15.60 8.21 18.24
CA GLU A 61 -16.57 7.76 17.24
C GLU A 61 -16.18 8.23 15.82
N ASP A 62 -15.60 9.43 15.72
CA ASP A 62 -15.11 10.02 14.46
C ASP A 62 -13.71 9.56 14.02
N ARG A 63 -13.08 8.59 14.70
CA ARG A 63 -11.68 8.13 14.46
C ARG A 63 -11.31 7.89 12.99
N PHE A 64 -10.01 8.02 12.67
CA PHE A 64 -9.48 7.84 11.32
C PHE A 64 -9.27 6.35 11.00
N ASN A 65 -10.40 5.65 10.89
CA ASN A 65 -10.51 4.20 10.72
C ASN A 65 -9.89 3.66 9.41
N LEU A 66 -9.76 2.33 9.31
CA LEU A 66 -9.16 1.64 8.17
C LEU A 66 -9.82 1.98 6.82
N ALA A 67 -11.13 2.24 6.78
CA ALA A 67 -11.83 2.63 5.56
C ALA A 67 -11.43 4.04 5.09
N LYS A 68 -11.42 5.02 6.02
CA LYS A 68 -10.99 6.40 5.78
C LYS A 68 -9.52 6.46 5.37
N LEU A 69 -8.68 5.64 6.01
CA LEU A 69 -7.26 5.48 5.70
C LEU A 69 -7.03 4.86 4.31
N PHE A 70 -7.71 3.75 4.00
CA PHE A 70 -7.59 3.06 2.72
C PHE A 70 -7.96 3.95 1.53
N ILE A 71 -9.09 4.68 1.61
CA ILE A 71 -9.48 5.59 0.52
C ILE A 71 -8.50 6.76 0.38
N THR A 72 -7.95 7.25 1.49
CA THR A 72 -6.96 8.34 1.49
C THR A 72 -5.66 7.92 0.84
N LEU A 73 -5.12 6.75 1.21
CA LEU A 73 -3.91 6.19 0.59
C LEU A 73 -4.15 5.88 -0.90
N THR A 74 -5.32 5.34 -1.26
CA THR A 74 -5.72 5.08 -2.65
C THR A 74 -5.80 6.38 -3.46
N TRP A 75 -6.31 7.46 -2.87
CA TRP A 75 -6.35 8.77 -3.52
C TRP A 75 -4.96 9.39 -3.69
N LEU A 76 -4.11 9.35 -2.64
CA LEU A 76 -2.76 9.90 -2.70
C LEU A 76 -1.83 9.13 -3.65
N PHE A 77 -1.94 7.79 -3.68
CA PHE A 77 -0.92 6.93 -4.30
C PHE A 77 -1.44 5.98 -5.39
N GLY A 78 -2.74 5.97 -5.69
CA GLY A 78 -3.35 5.04 -6.66
C GLY A 78 -3.59 3.67 -6.01
N ASP A 79 -3.76 2.63 -6.81
CA ASP A 79 -4.16 1.32 -6.28
C ASP A 79 -3.14 0.71 -5.31
N SER A 80 -3.66 -0.07 -4.35
CA SER A 80 -2.87 -0.99 -3.52
C SER A 80 -2.03 -1.93 -4.39
N SER A 81 -0.89 -2.37 -3.85
CA SER A 81 -0.13 -3.50 -4.39
C SER A 81 -0.89 -4.81 -4.23
N ASP A 82 -0.59 -5.78 -5.09
CA ASP A 82 -1.00 -7.18 -4.95
C ASP A 82 -0.07 -7.95 -3.99
N PHE A 83 1.03 -7.34 -3.51
CA PHE A 83 2.02 -7.96 -2.61
C PHE A 83 1.59 -7.90 -1.14
N ILE A 84 0.57 -8.67 -0.76
CA ILE A 84 -0.01 -8.68 0.58
C ILE A 84 -0.34 -10.10 1.09
N ASP A 85 -0.28 -10.26 2.41
CA ASP A 85 -0.87 -11.37 3.15
C ASP A 85 -2.35 -11.04 3.39
N ASP A 86 -3.22 -11.44 2.45
CA ASP A 86 -4.66 -11.12 2.43
C ASP A 86 -5.47 -11.72 3.59
N TRP A 87 -4.88 -12.69 4.30
CA TRP A 87 -5.41 -13.22 5.56
C TRP A 87 -5.18 -12.27 6.74
N LYS A 88 -4.03 -11.58 6.80
CA LYS A 88 -3.66 -10.67 7.92
C LYS A 88 -3.80 -9.18 7.60
N GLY A 89 -4.02 -8.80 6.36
CA GLY A 89 -4.15 -7.41 5.93
C GLY A 89 -4.95 -7.32 4.63
N SER A 90 -5.17 -6.10 4.16
CA SER A 90 -6.15 -5.82 3.10
C SER A 90 -5.72 -4.71 2.12
N PHE A 91 -4.68 -3.94 2.44
CA PHE A 91 -3.95 -3.05 1.53
C PHE A 91 -2.44 -2.99 1.79
N PHE A 92 -1.65 -2.73 0.74
CA PHE A 92 -0.21 -2.55 0.82
C PHE A 92 0.26 -1.45 -0.15
N PHE A 93 0.80 -0.36 0.38
CA PHE A 93 1.31 0.78 -0.39
C PHE A 93 2.84 0.89 -0.22
N PRO A 94 3.63 0.36 -1.18
CA PRO A 94 5.07 0.57 -1.21
C PRO A 94 5.40 1.92 -1.84
N ILE A 95 6.14 2.71 -1.08
CA ILE A 95 6.53 4.08 -1.36
C ILE A 95 8.06 4.19 -1.32
N LEU A 96 8.67 4.88 -2.28
CA LEU A 96 10.02 5.41 -2.14
C LEU A 96 9.93 6.75 -1.41
N LEU A 97 10.42 6.77 -0.18
CA LEU A 97 10.63 7.96 0.61
C LEU A 97 12.01 8.53 0.30
N VAL A 98 12.01 9.78 -0.16
CA VAL A 98 13.21 10.55 -0.47
C VAL A 98 13.32 11.67 0.56
N LEU A 99 14.46 11.74 1.23
CA LEU A 99 14.79 12.75 2.23
C LEU A 99 15.86 13.68 1.65
N GLU A 100 15.53 14.94 1.43
CA GLU A 100 16.48 15.98 1.02
C GLU A 100 16.82 16.85 2.23
N LYS A 101 18.10 16.80 2.63
CA LYS A 101 18.71 17.51 3.78
C LYS A 101 19.91 18.34 3.30
N LYS A 102 20.41 19.25 4.15
CA LYS A 102 21.68 19.98 3.89
C LYS A 102 22.88 19.03 3.70
N GLN A 103 22.89 17.90 4.40
CA GLN A 103 23.96 16.91 4.37
C GLN A 103 23.95 16.04 3.10
N GLY A 104 22.84 16.00 2.36
CA GLY A 104 22.69 15.13 1.21
C GLY A 104 21.25 14.65 0.99
N LYS A 105 21.13 13.64 0.15
CA LYS A 105 19.87 13.02 -0.23
C LYS A 105 19.89 11.56 0.20
N PHE A 106 18.84 11.11 0.88
CA PHE A 106 18.76 9.75 1.43
C PHE A 106 17.48 9.06 0.94
N PHE A 107 17.58 7.75 0.75
CA PHE A 107 16.54 6.94 0.11
C PHE A 107 16.10 5.80 1.02
N TYR A 108 14.78 5.70 1.23
CA TYR A 108 14.16 4.67 2.06
C TYR A 108 12.96 4.09 1.32
N VAL A 109 12.76 2.78 1.39
CA VAL A 109 11.45 2.18 1.08
C VAL A 109 10.60 2.27 2.34
N LEU A 110 9.44 2.91 2.22
CA LEU A 110 8.38 2.93 3.22
C LEU A 110 7.25 2.02 2.74
N SER A 111 6.91 1.01 3.54
CA SER A 111 5.73 0.16 3.30
C SER A 111 4.63 0.60 4.25
N ILE A 112 3.49 1.02 3.71
CA ILE A 112 2.30 1.40 4.50
C ILE A 112 1.23 0.34 4.25
N TYR A 113 0.81 -0.37 5.29
CA TYR A 113 -0.12 -1.48 5.18
C TYR A 113 -0.90 -1.67 6.47
N ASP A 114 -2.07 -2.31 6.41
CA ASP A 114 -2.73 -2.82 7.59
C ASP A 114 -2.20 -4.22 7.93
N HIS A 115 -2.03 -4.47 9.22
CA HIS A 115 -1.73 -5.79 9.75
C HIS A 115 -2.58 -6.02 11.00
N ARG A 116 -3.48 -6.99 10.92
CA ARG A 116 -4.40 -7.40 12.00
C ARG A 116 -5.27 -6.25 12.53
N GLY A 117 -5.68 -5.36 11.64
CA GLY A 117 -6.50 -4.18 11.96
C GLY A 117 -5.73 -2.94 12.41
N SER A 118 -4.40 -2.96 12.41
CA SER A 118 -3.56 -1.80 12.75
C SER A 118 -2.76 -1.34 11.54
N ILE A 119 -2.74 -0.03 11.25
CA ILE A 119 -1.77 0.51 10.28
C ILE A 119 -0.33 0.31 10.78
N THR A 120 0.51 -0.20 9.89
CA THR A 120 1.93 -0.44 10.10
C THR A 120 2.73 0.37 9.08
N PHE A 121 3.84 0.95 9.55
CA PHE A 121 4.78 1.70 8.71
C PHE A 121 6.17 1.07 8.81
N MET A 122 6.57 0.31 7.79
CA MET A 122 7.85 -0.42 7.82
C MET A 122 8.88 0.27 6.92
N PHE A 123 9.99 0.69 7.51
CA PHE A 123 11.07 1.41 6.82
C PHE A 123 12.22 0.47 6.45
N TYR A 124 12.78 0.71 5.28
CA TYR A 124 14.01 0.06 4.83
C TYR A 124 14.95 1.10 4.23
N LYS A 125 16.19 1.20 4.73
CA LYS A 125 17.23 2.06 4.14
C LYS A 125 17.69 1.44 2.82
N VAL A 126 17.57 2.17 1.71
CA VAL A 126 18.13 1.74 0.41
C VAL A 126 19.64 1.93 0.44
N LEU A 127 20.37 0.89 0.02
CA LEU A 127 21.82 0.90 -0.21
C LEU A 127 22.09 1.16 -1.68
N GLU A 128 22.82 2.24 -1.98
CA GLU A 128 23.19 2.62 -3.36
C GLU A 128 24.38 1.81 -3.91
N THR A 129 25.10 1.13 -3.02
CA THR A 129 26.13 0.14 -3.35
C THR A 129 25.87 -1.11 -2.52
N ASP A 130 26.04 -2.31 -3.08
CA ASP A 130 26.08 -3.51 -2.23
C ASP A 130 27.31 -3.45 -1.31
N VAL A 131 27.07 -3.65 -0.02
CA VAL A 131 28.10 -3.67 1.02
C VAL A 131 27.91 -4.97 1.80
N ASP A 132 28.82 -5.92 1.60
CA ASP A 132 28.77 -7.27 2.18
C ASP A 132 28.76 -7.29 3.72
N SER A 133 29.05 -6.17 4.38
CA SER A 133 29.11 -6.06 5.84
C SER A 133 27.76 -6.01 6.55
N TYR A 134 26.65 -5.85 5.83
CA TYR A 134 25.32 -5.73 6.44
C TYR A 134 24.48 -7.00 6.24
N ASP A 135 24.10 -7.63 7.35
CA ASP A 135 23.08 -8.68 7.33
C ASP A 135 21.70 -8.07 7.03
N LYS A 136 21.17 -8.37 5.85
CA LYS A 136 19.86 -7.88 5.36
C LYS A 136 18.68 -8.56 6.10
N ASN A 137 18.91 -9.57 6.95
CA ASN A 137 17.89 -10.37 7.65
C ASN A 137 17.59 -9.92 9.09
N VAL A 138 18.42 -9.04 9.68
CA VAL A 138 18.21 -8.51 11.04
C VAL A 138 17.74 -7.06 11.00
N LEU A 139 16.91 -6.66 11.97
CA LEU A 139 16.45 -5.27 12.11
C LEU A 139 17.61 -4.37 12.59
N HIS A 140 17.90 -3.31 11.85
CA HIS A 140 18.93 -2.32 12.17
C HIS A 140 18.31 -1.11 12.89
N GLU A 141 19.07 -0.47 13.79
CA GLU A 141 18.64 0.82 14.33
C GLU A 141 18.69 1.93 13.25
N PRO A 142 17.89 3.01 13.38
CA PRO A 142 17.92 4.13 12.43
C PRO A 142 19.31 4.75 12.28
N LEU A 143 19.63 5.18 11.06
CA LEU A 143 20.89 5.86 10.76
C LEU A 143 20.80 7.32 11.23
N GLU A 144 21.33 7.59 12.41
CA GLU A 144 21.13 8.87 13.14
C GLU A 144 21.52 10.13 12.35
N LEU A 145 22.49 10.06 11.44
CA LEU A 145 22.88 11.18 10.58
C LEU A 145 21.98 11.36 9.35
N GLU A 146 21.32 10.30 8.88
CA GLU A 146 20.44 10.32 7.72
C GLU A 146 18.98 10.57 8.12
N PHE A 147 18.44 9.73 9.00
CA PHE A 147 17.07 9.73 9.46
C PHE A 147 16.99 9.09 10.85
N SER A 148 17.22 9.92 11.87
CA SER A 148 17.20 9.53 13.28
C SER A 148 15.84 8.98 13.72
N ARG A 149 15.80 8.22 14.83
CA ARG A 149 14.53 7.76 15.43
C ARG A 149 13.55 8.92 15.65
N LYS A 150 14.06 10.05 16.14
CA LYS A 150 13.26 11.26 16.40
C LYS A 150 12.66 11.85 15.13
N GLU A 151 13.41 11.84 14.02
CA GLU A 151 12.91 12.32 12.73
C GLU A 151 11.91 11.34 12.11
N ILE A 152 12.10 10.03 12.24
CA ILE A 152 11.13 9.00 11.83
C ILE A 152 9.80 9.20 12.56
N ASN A 153 9.82 9.27 13.90
CA ASN A 153 8.62 9.44 14.71
C ASN A 153 7.92 10.78 14.42
N TYR A 154 8.69 11.86 14.23
CA TYR A 154 8.14 13.15 13.81
C TYR A 154 7.48 13.08 12.43
N PHE A 155 8.15 12.46 11.45
CA PHE A 155 7.62 12.26 10.10
C PHE A 155 6.33 11.44 10.14
N LEU A 156 6.29 10.34 10.88
CA LEU A 156 5.11 9.49 11.02
C LEU A 156 3.94 10.24 11.64
N ASN A 157 4.16 10.95 12.76
CA ASN A 157 3.12 11.76 13.41
C ASN A 157 2.57 12.83 12.46
N TYR A 158 3.46 13.55 11.77
CA TYR A 158 3.07 14.58 10.80
C TYR A 158 2.32 13.98 9.60
N PHE A 159 2.81 12.88 9.05
CA PHE A 159 2.22 12.25 7.87
C PHE A 159 0.87 11.59 8.18
N TYR A 160 0.71 11.02 9.38
CA TYR A 160 -0.57 10.50 9.86
C TYR A 160 -1.62 11.62 9.98
N GLY A 161 -1.32 12.70 10.70
CA GLY A 161 -2.22 13.86 10.79
C GLY A 161 -2.44 14.59 9.44
N PHE A 162 -1.47 14.51 8.52
CA PHE A 162 -1.68 14.94 7.13
C PHE A 162 -2.72 14.08 6.42
N MET A 163 -2.67 12.75 6.54
CA MET A 163 -3.67 11.86 5.93
C MET A 163 -5.07 12.08 6.52
N GLU A 164 -5.18 12.23 7.83
CA GLU A 164 -6.44 12.57 8.52
C GLU A 164 -7.02 13.90 8.00
N GLY A 165 -6.23 14.98 8.00
CA GLY A 165 -6.67 16.29 7.48
C GLY A 165 -6.94 16.30 5.96
N TYR A 166 -6.25 15.45 5.20
CA TYR A 166 -6.50 15.25 3.78
C TYR A 166 -7.84 14.55 3.56
N PHE A 167 -8.16 13.52 4.34
CA PHE A 167 -9.45 12.83 4.30
C PHE A 167 -10.63 13.78 4.56
N GLU A 168 -10.50 14.66 5.56
CA GLU A 168 -11.50 15.68 5.88
C GLU A 168 -11.77 16.68 4.75
N SER A 169 -10.83 16.81 3.81
CA SER A 169 -10.98 17.56 2.57
C SER A 169 -11.55 16.69 1.46
N LEU A 170 -11.03 15.47 1.30
CA LEU A 170 -11.41 14.50 0.28
C LEU A 170 -12.90 14.13 0.36
N LYS A 171 -13.42 13.84 1.56
CA LYS A 171 -14.82 13.40 1.77
C LYS A 171 -15.87 14.44 1.35
N LYS A 172 -15.47 15.70 1.13
CA LYS A 172 -16.34 16.80 0.67
C LYS A 172 -16.39 16.92 -0.87
N ILE A 173 -15.43 16.33 -1.58
CA ILE A 173 -15.25 16.45 -3.03
C ILE A 173 -15.31 15.09 -3.75
N HIS A 174 -15.20 13.99 -3.01
CA HIS A 174 -15.21 12.64 -3.55
C HIS A 174 -16.08 11.71 -2.69
N VAL A 175 -17.06 11.09 -3.34
CA VAL A 175 -17.85 9.97 -2.81
C VAL A 175 -17.30 8.70 -3.49
N PRO A 176 -16.70 7.75 -2.74
CA PRO A 176 -16.22 6.51 -3.33
C PRO A 176 -17.40 5.60 -3.70
N GLN A 177 -17.15 4.66 -4.60
CA GLN A 177 -18.10 3.56 -4.80
C GLN A 177 -18.16 2.69 -3.53
N PRO A 178 -19.31 2.06 -3.21
CA PRO A 178 -19.40 1.16 -2.06
C PRO A 178 -18.34 0.07 -2.13
N PHE A 179 -17.67 -0.20 -1.02
CA PHE A 179 -16.64 -1.23 -0.95
C PHE A 179 -16.59 -1.95 0.39
N LEU A 180 -16.13 -3.20 0.34
CA LEU A 180 -15.87 -4.04 1.50
C LEU A 180 -14.44 -4.57 1.46
N LYS A 181 -13.75 -4.48 2.59
CA LYS A 181 -12.43 -5.05 2.84
C LYS A 181 -12.50 -5.95 4.07
N LYS A 182 -11.67 -6.98 4.06
CA LYS A 182 -11.69 -8.14 4.96
C LYS A 182 -10.31 -8.31 5.58
N ILE A 183 -10.24 -8.54 6.88
CA ILE A 183 -9.02 -8.99 7.58
C ILE A 183 -9.41 -10.24 8.36
N ASP A 184 -9.42 -11.36 7.66
CA ASP A 184 -9.99 -12.61 8.15
C ASP A 184 -9.33 -13.10 9.44
N SER A 185 -8.01 -12.87 9.63
CA SER A 185 -7.27 -13.32 10.83
C SER A 185 -7.75 -12.71 12.15
N ASN A 186 -8.51 -11.62 12.08
CA ASN A 186 -9.02 -10.86 13.21
C ASN A 186 -10.52 -10.60 13.13
N LEU A 187 -11.20 -11.20 12.13
CA LEU A 187 -12.64 -11.02 11.88
C LEU A 187 -13.05 -9.54 11.78
N ILE A 188 -12.26 -8.75 11.06
CA ILE A 188 -12.51 -7.31 10.85
C ILE A 188 -13.09 -7.09 9.46
N LEU A 189 -14.20 -6.37 9.38
CA LEU A 189 -14.73 -5.81 8.15
C LEU A 189 -14.60 -4.29 8.20
N TYR A 190 -14.24 -3.68 7.08
CA TYR A 190 -14.30 -2.23 6.95
C TYR A 190 -14.66 -1.86 5.52
N GLY A 191 -15.20 -0.66 5.32
CA GLY A 191 -15.70 -0.31 4.01
C GLY A 191 -16.40 1.03 3.89
N TYR A 192 -17.10 1.18 2.78
CA TYR A 192 -18.02 2.29 2.51
C TYR A 192 -19.36 1.72 2.04
N LYS A 193 -20.45 2.13 2.69
CA LYS A 193 -21.83 1.70 2.38
C LYS A 193 -22.80 2.76 2.88
N ASP A 194 -23.93 2.96 2.20
CA ASP A 194 -25.02 3.85 2.64
C ASP A 194 -24.58 5.31 2.92
N ASN A 195 -23.50 5.73 2.27
CA ASN A 195 -22.75 6.99 2.42
C ASN A 195 -21.83 7.11 3.66
N GLU A 196 -21.66 6.04 4.44
CA GLU A 196 -20.87 5.99 5.67
C GLU A 196 -19.61 5.11 5.55
N TYR A 197 -18.56 5.47 6.29
CA TYR A 197 -17.30 4.73 6.39
C TYR A 197 -17.28 3.90 7.67
N PHE A 198 -17.31 2.57 7.57
CA PHE A 198 -17.39 1.67 8.73
C PHE A 198 -16.09 0.88 8.96
N GLU A 199 -15.86 0.49 10.20
CA GLU A 199 -14.86 -0.50 10.62
C GLU A 199 -15.42 -1.26 11.84
N GLU A 200 -15.62 -2.56 11.69
CA GLU A 200 -16.35 -3.44 12.60
C GLU A 200 -15.51 -4.66 12.95
N HIS A 201 -15.57 -5.07 14.22
CA HIS A 201 -14.84 -6.21 14.77
C HIS A 201 -15.86 -7.26 15.21
N TYR A 202 -15.71 -8.49 14.73
CA TYR A 202 -16.67 -9.57 14.97
C TYR A 202 -16.12 -10.59 15.99
N GLU A 203 -16.93 -10.96 16.96
CA GLU A 203 -16.52 -11.91 18.02
C GLU A 203 -16.48 -13.38 17.55
N SER A 204 -17.10 -13.70 16.40
CA SER A 204 -17.17 -15.07 15.89
C SER A 204 -17.14 -15.14 14.35
N GLU A 205 -16.65 -16.26 13.82
CA GLU A 205 -16.67 -16.53 12.37
C GLU A 205 -18.09 -16.54 11.79
N GLU A 206 -19.10 -16.89 12.59
CA GLU A 206 -20.49 -16.96 12.15
C GLU A 206 -21.04 -15.56 11.87
N THR A 207 -20.95 -14.64 12.83
CA THR A 207 -21.41 -13.26 12.66
C THR A 207 -20.62 -12.53 11.57
N TYR A 208 -19.30 -12.76 11.49
CA TYR A 208 -18.43 -12.26 10.44
C TYR A 208 -18.88 -12.70 9.04
N LYS A 209 -19.13 -14.00 8.84
CA LYS A 209 -19.59 -14.54 7.54
C LYS A 209 -21.00 -14.07 7.19
N THR A 210 -21.90 -13.93 8.17
CA THR A 210 -23.23 -13.36 7.98
C THR A 210 -23.16 -11.91 7.49
N ALA A 211 -22.29 -11.08 8.08
CA ALA A 211 -22.12 -9.68 7.64
C ALA A 211 -21.57 -9.56 6.22
N ILE A 212 -20.59 -10.39 5.84
CA ILE A 212 -20.11 -10.50 4.46
C ILE A 212 -21.27 -10.83 3.50
N GLN A 213 -22.07 -11.85 3.84
CA GLN A 213 -23.19 -12.28 3.00
C GLN A 213 -24.25 -11.18 2.86
N SER A 214 -24.59 -10.46 3.92
CA SER A 214 -25.51 -9.31 3.86
C SER A 214 -25.00 -8.25 2.88
N PHE A 215 -23.72 -7.86 2.98
CA PHE A 215 -23.11 -6.88 2.07
C PHE A 215 -23.14 -7.36 0.60
N GLU A 216 -22.83 -8.63 0.35
CA GLU A 216 -22.82 -9.22 -1.00
C GLU A 216 -24.24 -9.38 -1.58
N LEU A 217 -25.26 -9.65 -0.75
CA LEU A 217 -26.67 -9.80 -1.16
C LEU A 217 -27.38 -8.47 -1.44
N GLU A 218 -26.97 -7.37 -0.80
CA GLU A 218 -27.57 -6.04 -0.97
C GLU A 218 -27.21 -5.35 -2.31
N GLY A 219 -26.56 -6.06 -3.24
CA GLY A 219 -26.44 -5.62 -4.63
C GLY A 219 -25.19 -4.79 -4.94
N VAL A 220 -24.18 -4.77 -4.07
CA VAL A 220 -22.81 -4.29 -4.41
C VAL A 220 -22.09 -5.34 -5.29
N SER A 221 -22.76 -5.75 -6.37
CA SER A 221 -22.48 -6.93 -7.18
C SER A 221 -21.39 -6.72 -8.26
N GLU A 222 -20.46 -5.79 -8.05
CA GLU A 222 -19.26 -5.64 -8.91
C GLU A 222 -17.94 -5.93 -8.18
N LEU A 223 -17.94 -6.10 -6.86
CA LEU A 223 -16.74 -6.42 -6.08
C LEU A 223 -16.49 -7.92 -5.93
N LYS A 224 -16.51 -8.63 -7.06
CA LYS A 224 -15.59 -9.77 -7.15
C LYS A 224 -14.18 -9.17 -7.19
N PRO A 225 -13.22 -9.62 -6.36
CA PRO A 225 -11.83 -9.36 -6.70
C PRO A 225 -11.64 -9.87 -8.13
N GLN A 226 -11.05 -9.04 -9.00
CA GLN A 226 -10.55 -9.56 -10.26
C GLN A 226 -9.49 -10.59 -9.89
N LYS A 227 -9.88 -11.87 -9.87
CA LYS A 227 -9.00 -12.90 -10.36
C LYS A 227 -8.58 -12.41 -11.74
N LYS A 228 -7.39 -11.83 -11.80
CA LYS A 228 -6.50 -12.04 -12.93
C LYS A 228 -6.39 -13.55 -13.00
N ASP A 229 -7.27 -14.16 -13.79
CA ASP A 229 -6.96 -15.47 -14.34
C ASP A 229 -5.63 -15.24 -15.03
N ASN A 230 -4.57 -15.73 -14.39
CA ASN A 230 -3.25 -15.78 -14.96
C ASN A 230 -3.31 -16.83 -16.05
N ASP A 231 -4.00 -16.50 -17.15
CA ASP A 231 -3.86 -17.18 -18.41
C ASP A 231 -2.48 -16.80 -18.95
N VAL A 232 -1.48 -17.47 -18.37
CA VAL A 232 -0.07 -17.41 -18.74
C VAL A 232 0.07 -17.65 -20.24
N LYS A 233 -0.88 -18.34 -20.88
CA LYS A 233 -0.94 -18.55 -22.32
C LYS A 233 -1.18 -17.24 -23.09
N SER A 234 -2.10 -16.38 -22.65
CA SER A 234 -2.34 -15.05 -23.24
C SER A 234 -1.15 -14.10 -23.05
N PHE A 235 -0.50 -14.16 -21.87
CA PHE A 235 0.69 -13.36 -21.58
C PHE A 235 1.90 -13.83 -22.39
N LEU A 236 2.09 -15.15 -22.52
CA LEU A 236 3.12 -15.74 -23.39
C LEU A 236 2.85 -15.43 -24.86
N GLN A 237 1.61 -15.53 -25.37
CA GLN A 237 1.27 -15.16 -26.76
C GLN A 237 1.60 -13.70 -27.07
N THR A 238 1.36 -12.78 -26.12
CA THR A 238 1.74 -11.37 -26.24
C THR A 238 3.27 -11.17 -26.27
N ILE A 239 4.04 -12.08 -25.65
CA ILE A 239 5.50 -12.02 -25.58
C ILE A 239 6.19 -12.74 -26.76
N THR A 240 5.65 -13.85 -27.26
CA THR A 240 6.29 -14.67 -28.30
C THR A 240 5.96 -14.25 -29.72
N GLY A 241 4.87 -13.50 -29.94
CA GLY A 241 4.58 -12.89 -31.25
C GLY A 241 4.24 -13.89 -32.37
N GLU A 242 3.98 -15.16 -32.06
CA GLU A 242 3.62 -16.18 -33.05
C GLU A 242 2.17 -16.00 -33.50
N ALA A 243 1.99 -15.28 -34.60
CA ALA A 243 0.75 -15.31 -35.36
C ALA A 243 0.56 -16.73 -35.93
N VAL A 244 -0.50 -17.42 -35.49
CA VAL A 244 -0.88 -18.71 -36.07
C VAL A 244 -1.32 -18.47 -37.52
N GLU A 245 -0.48 -18.87 -38.47
CA GLU A 245 -0.87 -18.96 -39.88
C GLU A 245 -2.09 -19.87 -39.99
N LYS A 246 -3.20 -19.33 -40.48
CA LYS A 246 -4.32 -20.16 -40.94
C LYS A 246 -3.88 -20.86 -42.23
N THR A 247 -3.44 -22.10 -42.11
CA THR A 247 -3.30 -23.00 -43.26
C THR A 247 -4.67 -23.13 -43.93
N ILE A 248 -4.84 -22.48 -45.08
CA ILE A 248 -5.98 -22.71 -45.96
C ILE A 248 -5.78 -24.09 -46.57
N LEU A 249 -6.52 -25.08 -46.09
CA LEU A 249 -6.66 -26.35 -46.79
C LEU A 249 -7.59 -26.12 -47.99
N SER A 250 -6.99 -25.95 -49.16
CA SER A 250 -7.67 -26.18 -50.43
C SER A 250 -8.01 -27.67 -50.53
N GLY A 251 -9.28 -28.00 -50.27
CA GLY A 251 -9.84 -29.31 -50.56
C GLY A 251 -10.76 -29.19 -51.77
N ASP A 252 -10.32 -29.68 -52.92
CA ASP A 252 -11.17 -29.86 -54.09
C ASP A 252 -12.27 -30.90 -53.80
N PHE A 253 -13.52 -30.59 -54.16
CA PHE A 253 -14.54 -31.52 -54.67
C PHE A 253 -15.65 -30.74 -55.40
#